data_AF-A0A9N9S063-F1
#
_entry.id   AF-A0A9N9S063-F1
#
_cell.length_a   1.000
_cell.length_b   1.000
_cell.length_c   1.000
_cell.angle_alpha   90.00
_cell.angle_beta   90.00
_cell.angle_gamma   90.00
#
_symmetry.space_group_name_H-M   'P 1'
#
loop_
_entity.id
_entity.type
_entity.pdbx_description
1 polymer ?
#
loop_
_entity_poly.entity_id
_entity_poly.type
_entity_poly.pdbx_seq_one_letter_code
_entity_poly.pdbx_strand_id
1 'polypeptide(L)'
;MEPKTLIVKSIQEDEEILKSEKFNKLFFIETHMDEMRILDNPRIACSIESAARVNQDARIYLFFLTNSSRVVLKYSEQVKILLSYDNIYIRFLNIYEFSKGTDLEDLKANDIILNSKYPIEHMADVMRALILSLDFISI
;
A
#
# COMPACT_ATOMS: atom_id res chain seq x y z
N MET A 1 4.14 4.38 29.24
CA MET A 1 4.71 4.97 28.01
C MET A 1 3.59 4.97 26.99
N GLU A 2 3.15 6.13 26.49
CA GLU A 2 2.08 6.14 25.49
C GLU A 2 2.52 5.40 24.22
N PRO A 3 1.61 4.65 23.57
CA PRO A 3 1.95 4.00 22.31
C PRO A 3 2.28 5.08 21.28
N LYS A 4 3.53 5.09 20.81
CA LYS A 4 3.89 5.91 19.66
C LYS A 4 3.03 5.48 18.47
N THR A 5 2.59 6.46 17.71
CA THR A 5 1.75 6.27 16.53
C THR A 5 2.46 6.85 15.31
N LEU A 6 2.39 6.15 14.18
CA LEU A 6 2.92 6.62 12.90
C LEU A 6 1.75 7.10 12.05
N ILE A 7 1.84 8.35 11.59
CA ILE A 7 0.92 8.86 10.56
C ILE A 7 1.46 8.40 9.22
N VAL A 8 0.69 7.55 8.54
CA VAL A 8 1.04 7.07 7.20
C VAL A 8 0.57 8.10 6.17
N LYS A 9 1.42 8.36 5.19
CA LYS A 9 1.15 9.26 4.06
C LYS A 9 0.31 8.59 2.99
N SER A 10 -0.47 9.38 2.27
CA SER A 10 -1.22 8.89 1.12
C SER A 10 -0.28 8.62 -0.05
N ILE A 11 -0.63 7.68 -0.93
CA ILE A 11 0.19 7.41 -2.11
C ILE A 11 0.28 8.62 -3.08
N GLN A 12 -0.75 9.46 -3.11
CA GLN A 12 -0.78 10.70 -3.89
C GLN A 12 0.39 11.65 -3.55
N GLU A 13 0.92 11.60 -2.30
CA GLU A 13 2.09 12.41 -1.92
C GLU A 13 3.39 11.97 -2.61
N ASP A 14 3.43 10.78 -3.19
CA ASP A 14 4.60 10.22 -3.89
C ASP A 14 4.37 10.09 -5.42
N GLU A 15 3.34 10.71 -6.00
CA GLU A 15 3.02 10.57 -7.44
C GLU A 15 4.20 10.83 -8.37
N GLU A 16 4.94 11.92 -8.14
CA GLU A 16 6.14 12.27 -8.92
C GLU A 16 7.23 11.18 -8.84
N ILE A 17 7.37 10.55 -7.67
CA ILE A 17 8.32 9.47 -7.47
C ILE A 17 7.83 8.19 -8.17
N LEU A 18 6.53 7.91 -8.09
CA LEU A 18 5.92 6.78 -8.79
C LEU A 18 5.99 6.94 -10.31
N LYS A 19 5.98 8.15 -10.85
CA LYS A 19 6.19 8.44 -12.27
C LYS A 19 7.67 8.40 -12.68
N SER A 20 8.59 8.55 -11.73
CA SER A 20 10.02 8.57 -12.01
C SER A 20 10.55 7.20 -12.46
N GLU A 21 11.25 7.13 -13.59
CA GLU A 21 11.98 5.93 -14.03
C GLU A 21 13.36 5.78 -13.35
N LYS A 22 13.73 6.73 -12.47
CA LYS A 22 15.06 6.77 -11.86
C LYS A 22 15.35 5.58 -10.94
N PHE A 23 14.32 4.90 -10.46
CA PHE A 23 14.43 3.80 -9.50
C PHE A 23 13.58 2.62 -9.94
N ASN A 24 14.09 1.41 -9.72
CA ASN A 24 13.27 0.21 -9.73
C ASN A 24 12.27 0.29 -8.57
N LYS A 25 11.04 -0.19 -8.80
CA LYS A 25 9.95 -0.14 -7.81
C LYS A 25 9.46 -1.56 -7.55
N LEU A 26 9.38 -1.95 -6.28
CA LEU A 26 8.75 -3.21 -5.88
C LEU A 26 7.55 -2.86 -5.00
N PHE A 27 6.40 -3.48 -5.28
CA PHE A 27 5.15 -3.21 -4.59
C PHE A 27 4.70 -4.41 -3.77
N PHE A 28 4.45 -4.18 -2.49
CA PHE A 28 3.72 -5.07 -1.59
C PHE A 28 2.34 -4.47 -1.34
N ILE A 29 1.30 -5.28 -1.48
CA ILE A 29 -0.09 -4.83 -1.36
C ILE A 29 -0.78 -5.69 -0.32
N GLU A 30 -1.36 -5.02 0.66
CA GLU A 30 -2.10 -5.65 1.74
C GLU A 30 -3.55 -5.16 1.72
N THR A 31 -4.46 -6.05 1.32
CA THR A 31 -5.88 -5.75 1.09
C THR A 31 -6.80 -6.14 2.24
N HIS A 32 -6.24 -6.58 3.36
CA HIS A 32 -7.01 -6.77 4.58
C HIS A 32 -7.51 -5.40 5.08
N MET A 33 -8.83 -5.21 5.09
CA MET A 33 -9.45 -3.94 5.50
C MET A 33 -9.42 -3.67 7.02
N ASP A 34 -8.83 -4.58 7.81
CA ASP A 34 -8.56 -4.34 9.24
C ASP A 34 -7.16 -3.73 9.40
N GLU A 35 -7.12 -2.42 9.17
CA GLU A 35 -5.94 -1.56 8.98
C GLU A 35 -4.91 -1.62 10.12
N MET A 36 -5.31 -2.08 11.31
CA MET A 36 -4.61 -1.77 12.54
C MET A 36 -3.50 -2.75 12.92
N ARG A 37 -3.35 -3.89 12.21
CA ARG A 37 -2.44 -4.98 12.62
C ARG A 37 -1.63 -5.65 11.52
N ILE A 38 -1.69 -5.17 10.28
CA ILE A 38 -1.07 -5.90 9.17
C ILE A 38 0.45 -6.01 9.36
N LEU A 39 1.09 -4.96 9.89
CA LEU A 39 2.52 -4.96 10.20
C LEU A 39 2.90 -5.68 11.50
N ASP A 40 1.94 -6.14 12.29
CA ASP A 40 2.23 -6.98 13.46
C ASP A 40 2.53 -8.43 13.05
N ASN A 41 2.26 -8.81 11.79
CA ASN A 41 2.60 -10.14 11.27
C ASN A 41 4.09 -10.22 10.91
N PRO A 42 4.89 -11.04 11.62
CA PRO A 42 6.32 -11.16 11.33
C PRO A 42 6.62 -11.66 9.93
N ARG A 43 5.73 -12.46 9.32
CA ARG A 43 5.93 -12.99 7.97
C ARG A 43 5.92 -11.88 6.91
N ILE A 44 5.03 -10.90 7.06
CA ILE A 44 4.93 -9.74 6.17
C ILE A 44 6.16 -8.84 6.37
N ALA A 45 6.52 -8.55 7.62
CA ALA A 45 7.69 -7.73 7.90
C ALA A 45 8.99 -8.36 7.36
N CYS A 46 9.19 -9.67 7.54
CA CYS A 46 10.36 -10.37 7.05
C CYS A 46 10.45 -10.40 5.53
N SER A 47 9.33 -10.56 4.80
CA SER A 47 9.35 -10.58 3.34
C SER A 47 9.76 -9.22 2.77
N ILE A 48 9.27 -8.13 3.37
CA ILE A 48 9.59 -6.76 2.96
C ILE A 48 11.04 -6.41 3.32
N GLU A 49 11.47 -6.73 4.54
CA GLU A 49 12.86 -6.55 4.99
C GLU A 49 13.83 -7.26 4.04
N SER A 50 13.56 -8.52 3.72
CA SER A 50 14.42 -9.32 2.84
C SER A 50 14.47 -8.74 1.43
N ALA A 51 13.34 -8.25 0.90
CA ALA A 51 13.31 -7.58 -0.39
C ALA A 51 14.12 -6.28 -0.39
N ALA A 52 13.99 -5.45 0.65
CA ALA A 52 14.72 -4.20 0.78
C ALA A 52 16.24 -4.40 0.91
N ARG A 53 16.66 -5.41 1.67
CA ARG A 53 18.08 -5.76 1.86
C ARG A 53 18.74 -6.26 0.57
N VAL A 54 18.03 -7.01 -0.26
CA VAL A 54 18.55 -7.56 -1.52
C VAL A 54 18.51 -6.51 -2.65
N ASN A 55 17.52 -5.61 -2.64
CA ASN A 55 17.30 -4.63 -3.70
C ASN A 55 17.58 -3.21 -3.20
N GLN A 56 18.83 -2.92 -2.84
CA GLN A 56 19.22 -1.66 -2.20
C GLN A 56 18.97 -0.42 -3.07
N ASP A 57 19.06 -0.56 -4.40
CA ASP A 57 18.81 0.52 -5.36
C ASP A 57 17.33 0.66 -5.75
N ALA A 58 16.47 -0.24 -5.29
CA ALA A 58 15.04 -0.21 -5.56
C ALA A 58 14.27 0.47 -4.42
N ARG A 59 13.18 1.16 -4.77
CA ARG A 59 12.19 1.64 -3.81
C ARG A 59 11.17 0.55 -3.55
N ILE A 60 11.04 0.15 -2.30
CA ILE A 60 10.08 -0.84 -1.84
C ILE A 60 8.88 -0.11 -1.28
N TYR A 61 7.73 -0.29 -1.91
CA TYR A 61 6.46 0.26 -1.47
C TYR A 61 5.64 -0.80 -0.76
N LEU A 62 5.08 -0.43 0.38
CA LEU A 62 4.07 -1.22 1.06
C LEU A 62 2.78 -0.42 1.11
N PHE A 63 1.77 -0.91 0.39
CA PHE A 63 0.45 -0.31 0.33
C PHE A 63 -0.53 -1.04 1.23
N PHE A 64 -1.21 -0.26 2.06
CA PHE A 64 -2.37 -0.70 2.81
C PHE A 64 -3.62 -0.05 2.28
N LEU A 65 -4.67 -0.86 2.11
CA LEU A 65 -5.97 -0.33 1.74
C LEU A 65 -6.68 0.21 2.96
N THR A 66 -7.32 1.34 2.76
CA THR A 66 -8.16 1.98 3.77
C THR A 66 -9.30 2.71 3.09
N ASN A 67 -10.43 2.81 3.79
CA ASN A 67 -11.48 3.76 3.43
C ASN A 67 -11.33 5.10 4.18
N SER A 68 -10.39 5.18 5.13
CA SER A 68 -10.05 6.38 5.86
C SER A 68 -9.21 7.33 5.00
N SER A 69 -9.32 8.64 5.26
CA SER A 69 -8.42 9.66 4.73
C SER A 69 -7.11 9.75 5.50
N ARG A 70 -6.97 9.00 6.61
CA ARG A 70 -5.78 8.99 7.45
C ARG A 70 -5.62 7.65 8.14
N VAL A 71 -4.41 7.11 8.07
CA VAL A 71 -4.04 5.86 8.76
C VAL A 71 -3.03 6.14 9.86
N VAL A 72 -3.30 5.58 11.03
CA VAL A 72 -2.44 5.66 12.20
C VAL A 72 -1.99 4.25 12.57
N LEU A 73 -0.73 3.94 12.31
CA LEU A 73 -0.16 2.64 12.66
C LEU A 73 0.39 2.65 14.08
N LYS A 74 0.17 1.55 14.79
CA LYS A 74 0.84 1.29 16.05
C LYS A 74 2.33 1.05 15.78
N TYR A 75 3.19 1.67 16.56
CA TYR A 75 4.63 1.56 16.42
C TYR A 75 5.17 0.25 17.03
N SER A 76 4.94 -0.88 16.35
CA SER A 76 5.46 -2.20 16.74
C SER A 76 6.95 -2.36 16.38
N GLU A 77 7.60 -3.41 16.91
CA GLU A 77 9.02 -3.69 16.60
C GLU A 77 9.24 -3.95 15.10
N GLN A 78 8.29 -4.61 14.45
CA GLN A 78 8.29 -4.85 13.02
C GLN A 78 8.27 -3.53 12.23
N VAL A 79 7.37 -2.60 12.60
CA VAL A 79 7.30 -1.27 11.99
C VAL A 79 8.62 -0.52 12.17
N LYS A 80 9.24 -0.59 13.35
CA LYS A 80 10.54 0.06 13.60
C LYS A 80 11.63 -0.45 12.67
N ILE A 81 11.71 -1.77 12.48
CA ILE A 81 12.67 -2.40 11.57
C ILE A 81 12.42 -1.93 10.14
N LEU A 82 11.18 -1.96 9.67
CA LEU A 82 10.87 -1.51 8.31
C LEU A 82 11.21 -0.02 8.10
N LEU A 83 10.97 0.83 9.11
CA LEU A 83 11.30 2.25 9.04
C LEU A 83 12.80 2.56 9.16
N SER A 84 13.65 1.60 9.51
CA SER A 84 15.11 1.82 9.53
C SER A 84 15.77 1.69 8.15
N TYR A 85 15.02 1.26 7.13
CA TYR A 85 15.51 1.16 5.75
C TYR A 85 15.08 2.41 4.97
N ASP A 86 16.06 3.11 4.40
CA ASP A 86 15.81 4.35 3.65
C ASP A 86 15.05 4.12 2.33
N ASN A 87 15.01 2.88 1.85
CA ASN A 87 14.35 2.47 0.62
C ASN A 87 12.97 1.83 0.83
N ILE A 88 12.44 1.80 2.06
CA ILE A 88 11.08 1.31 2.35
C ILE A 88 10.11 2.49 2.52
N TYR A 89 9.00 2.44 1.78
CA TYR A 89 7.95 3.46 1.78
C TYR A 89 6.61 2.82 2.14
N ILE A 90 6.16 3.05 3.38
CA ILE A 90 4.83 2.65 3.82
C ILE A 90 3.83 3.74 3.44
N ARG A 91 2.80 3.38 2.68
CA ARG A 91 1.76 4.30 2.21
C ARG A 91 0.39 3.66 2.33
N PHE A 92 -0.62 4.49 2.56
CA PHE A 92 -2.00 4.05 2.44
C PHE A 92 -2.55 4.47 1.07
N LEU A 93 -3.52 3.70 0.61
CA LEU A 93 -4.21 3.94 -0.64
C LEU A 93 -5.71 3.91 -0.36
N ASN A 94 -6.35 5.05 -0.60
CA ASN A 94 -7.80 5.12 -0.60
C ASN A 94 -8.30 4.65 -1.97
N ILE A 95 -8.97 3.50 -2.00
CA ILE A 95 -9.37 2.89 -3.27
C ILE A 95 -10.33 3.77 -4.08
N TYR A 96 -11.21 4.53 -3.42
CA TYR A 96 -12.15 5.41 -4.14
C TYR A 96 -11.41 6.49 -4.91
N GLU A 97 -10.46 7.15 -4.25
CA GLU A 97 -9.63 8.17 -4.89
C GLU A 97 -8.75 7.56 -5.97
N PHE A 98 -8.23 6.35 -5.75
CA PHE A 98 -7.27 5.72 -6.64
C PHE A 98 -7.89 5.08 -7.88
N SER A 99 -9.15 4.62 -7.80
CA SER A 99 -9.87 4.08 -8.95
C SER A 99 -10.52 5.15 -9.82
N LYS A 100 -10.57 6.41 -9.35
CA LYS A 100 -11.27 7.49 -10.03
C LYS A 100 -10.68 7.78 -11.40
N GLY A 101 -11.53 7.89 -12.41
CA GLY A 101 -11.14 8.09 -13.81
C GLY A 101 -10.57 6.84 -14.49
N THR A 102 -10.62 5.67 -13.84
CA THR A 102 -10.21 4.39 -14.43
C THR A 102 -11.42 3.54 -14.75
N ASP A 103 -11.26 2.55 -15.65
CA ASP A 103 -12.30 1.56 -15.95
C ASP A 103 -12.71 0.71 -14.72
N LEU A 104 -11.98 0.81 -13.61
CA LEU A 104 -12.23 0.08 -12.36
C LEU A 104 -12.97 0.94 -11.32
N GLU A 105 -13.29 2.21 -11.61
CA GLU A 105 -14.05 3.11 -10.71
C GLU A 105 -15.37 2.48 -10.27
N ASP A 106 -16.11 1.91 -11.23
CA ASP A 106 -17.44 1.34 -11.01
C ASP A 106 -17.43 0.09 -10.14
N LEU A 107 -16.31 -0.66 -10.10
CA LEU A 107 -16.21 -1.90 -9.32
C LEU A 107 -16.33 -1.63 -7.83
N LYS A 108 -15.81 -0.49 -7.37
CA LYS A 108 -15.88 -0.10 -5.97
C LYS A 108 -17.05 0.84 -5.69
N ALA A 109 -17.41 1.73 -6.61
CA ALA A 109 -18.58 2.61 -6.45
C ALA A 109 -19.89 1.83 -6.25
N ASN A 110 -20.00 0.65 -6.85
CA ASN A 110 -21.19 -0.21 -6.76
C ASN A 110 -21.05 -1.36 -5.75
N ASP A 111 -20.00 -1.34 -4.90
CA ASP A 111 -19.67 -2.39 -3.92
C ASP A 111 -19.61 -3.82 -4.52
N ILE A 112 -19.35 -3.96 -5.82
CA ILE A 112 -19.29 -5.25 -6.53
C ILE A 112 -18.23 -6.14 -5.90
N ILE A 113 -17.06 -5.57 -5.58
CA ILE A 113 -15.96 -6.29 -4.93
C ILE A 113 -16.33 -6.73 -3.51
N LEU A 114 -16.95 -5.85 -2.72
CA LEU A 114 -17.33 -6.14 -1.34
C LEU A 114 -18.43 -7.21 -1.24
N ASN A 115 -19.34 -7.22 -2.20
CA ASN A 115 -20.46 -8.17 -2.26
C ASN A 115 -20.09 -9.50 -2.92
N SER A 116 -18.84 -9.65 -3.39
CA SER A 116 -18.38 -10.88 -4.01
C SER A 116 -18.17 -12.01 -2.99
N LYS A 117 -18.08 -13.25 -3.48
CA LYS A 117 -17.78 -14.42 -2.63
C LYS A 117 -16.39 -14.36 -1.98
N TYR A 118 -15.46 -13.62 -2.59
CA TYR A 118 -14.04 -13.55 -2.21
C TYR A 118 -13.56 -12.08 -2.24
N PRO A 119 -14.06 -11.24 -1.32
CA PRO A 119 -13.87 -9.80 -1.40
C PRO A 119 -12.42 -9.36 -1.20
N ILE A 120 -11.64 -10.07 -0.39
CA ILE A 120 -10.23 -9.73 -0.11
C ILE A 120 -9.36 -10.04 -1.33
N GLU A 121 -9.62 -11.18 -1.96
CA GLU A 121 -8.90 -11.68 -3.11
C GLU A 121 -9.19 -10.82 -4.34
N HIS A 122 -10.47 -10.56 -4.63
CA HIS A 122 -10.85 -9.68 -5.74
C HIS A 122 -10.35 -8.25 -5.53
N MET A 123 -10.33 -7.77 -4.28
CA MET A 123 -9.73 -6.49 -3.95
C MET A 123 -8.23 -6.47 -4.29
N ALA A 124 -7.49 -7.54 -3.96
CA ALA A 124 -6.08 -7.64 -4.32
C ALA A 124 -5.86 -7.63 -5.83
N ASP A 125 -6.74 -8.27 -6.61
CA ASP A 125 -6.63 -8.30 -8.07
C ASP A 125 -6.88 -6.91 -8.68
N VAL A 126 -7.93 -6.21 -8.24
CA VAL A 126 -8.22 -4.82 -8.66
C VAL A 126 -7.04 -3.91 -8.32
N MET A 127 -6.49 -4.02 -7.12
CA MET A 127 -5.38 -3.19 -6.68
C MET A 127 -4.12 -3.42 -7.49
N ARG A 128 -3.79 -4.69 -7.81
CA ARG A 128 -2.66 -4.99 -8.68
C ARG A 128 -2.85 -4.37 -10.06
N ALA A 129 -4.06 -4.47 -10.63
CA ALA A 129 -4.36 -3.85 -11.92
C ALA A 129 -4.20 -2.33 -11.86
N LEU A 130 -4.76 -1.66 -10.84
CA LEU A 130 -4.64 -0.22 -10.66
C LEU A 130 -3.18 0.22 -10.49
N ILE A 131 -2.41 -0.45 -9.65
CA ILE A 131 -1.01 -0.10 -9.39
C ILE A 131 -0.14 -0.30 -10.63
N LEU A 132 -0.36 -1.38 -11.39
CA LEU A 132 0.36 -1.60 -12.65
C LEU A 132 -0.09 -0.62 -13.75
N SER A 133 -1.33 -0.12 -13.67
CA SER A 133 -1.81 0.92 -14.58
C SER A 133 -1.26 2.32 -14.27
N LEU A 134 -0.50 2.51 -13.18
CA LEU A 134 0.15 3.79 -12.84
C LEU A 134 1.08 4.30 -13.95
N ASP A 135 1.61 3.41 -14.79
CA ASP A 135 2.41 3.79 -15.96
C ASP A 135 1.56 4.40 -17.10
N PHE A 136 0.22 4.33 -17.00
CA PHE A 136 -0.74 4.81 -18.01
C PHE A 136 -1.70 5.90 -17.52
N ILE A 137 -1.79 6.13 -16.21
CA ILE A 137 -2.71 7.12 -15.64
C ILE A 137 -1.96 8.44 -15.44
N SER A 138 -2.23 9.39 -16.33
CA SER A 138 -1.97 10.80 -16.08
C SER A 138 -2.89 11.31 -14.96
N ILE A 139 -2.51 11.08 -13.70
CA ILE A 139 -3.04 11.84 -12.55
C ILE A 139 -2.50 13.26 -12.65
#